data_AF-A0A428FM97-F1
#
_entry.id   AF-A0A428FM97-F1
#
_cell.length_a   1.000
_cell.length_b   1.000
_cell.length_c   1.000
_cell.angle_alpha   90.00
_cell.angle_beta   90.00
_cell.angle_gamma   90.00
#
_symmetry.space_group_name_H-M   'P 1'
#
loop_
_entity.id
_entity.type
_entity.pdbx_description
1 polymer ?
#
loop_
_entity_poly.entity_id
_entity_poly.type
_entity_poly.pdbx_seq_one_letter_code
_entity_poly.pdbx_strand_id
1 'polypeptide(L)'
;MAFYLWMFPLLFIFHDMEEIIGLVPWIRLNETLLAQKAPTILKIHKEMATEGFALAVFEEFILVLSITFLAYVTQSRALELVWLGGFVAFALHLLLHIGQSILLRKYIPALITSILCFPFSAYLITDIVHL
;
A
#
# COMPACT_ATOMS: atom_id res chain seq x y z
N MET A 1 0.69 -22.44 -2.22
CA MET A 1 -0.39 -21.45 -2.42
C MET A 1 -0.79 -20.70 -1.14
N ALA A 2 -1.16 -21.39 -0.05
CA ALA A 2 -1.63 -20.74 1.19
C ALA A 2 -0.67 -19.66 1.72
N PHE A 3 0.63 -19.97 1.83
CA PHE A 3 1.64 -18.99 2.25
C PHE A 3 1.57 -17.69 1.44
N TYR A 4 1.61 -17.77 0.11
CA TYR A 4 1.56 -16.62 -0.80
C TYR A 4 0.29 -15.79 -0.61
N LEU A 5 -0.88 -16.45 -0.57
CA LEU A 5 -2.17 -15.78 -0.41
C LEU A 5 -2.22 -14.91 0.85
N TRP A 6 -1.71 -15.42 1.96
CA TRP A 6 -1.72 -14.69 3.24
C TRP A 6 -0.63 -13.62 3.36
N MET A 7 0.39 -13.61 2.49
CA MET A 7 1.41 -12.55 2.51
C MET A 7 0.85 -11.20 2.07
N PHE A 8 -0.10 -11.15 1.14
CA PHE A 8 -0.67 -9.87 0.70
C PHE A 8 -1.34 -9.09 1.84
N PRO A 9 -2.37 -9.60 2.55
CA PRO A 9 -2.96 -8.84 3.66
C PRO A 9 -1.96 -8.52 4.77
N LEU A 10 -0.99 -9.41 5.05
CA LEU A 10 0.03 -9.17 6.06
C LEU A 10 0.95 -7.99 5.70
N LEU A 11 1.43 -7.95 4.46
CA LEU A 11 2.31 -6.88 3.97
C LEU A 11 1.56 -5.56 3.82
N PHE A 12 0.30 -5.63 3.38
CA PHE A 12 -0.60 -4.47 3.28
C PHE A 12 -0.72 -3.79 4.63
N ILE A 13 -1.24 -4.48 5.66
CA ILE A 13 -1.48 -3.84 6.96
C ILE A 13 -0.19 -3.37 7.62
N PHE A 14 0.92 -4.11 7.47
CA PHE A 14 2.21 -3.70 8.02
C PHE A 14 2.71 -2.38 7.42
N HIS A 15 2.53 -2.19 6.11
CA HIS A 15 2.89 -0.96 5.42
C HIS A 15 1.94 0.19 5.79
N ASP A 16 0.64 -0.03 5.63
CA ASP A 16 -0.38 1.01 5.80
C ASP A 16 -0.50 1.48 7.26
N MET A 17 -0.08 0.68 8.24
CA MET A 17 0.05 1.15 9.62
C MET A 17 1.04 2.32 9.77
N GLU A 18 2.15 2.33 9.02
CA GLU A 18 3.07 3.48 8.98
C GLU A 18 2.37 4.71 8.40
N GLU A 19 1.55 4.52 7.36
CA GLU A 19 0.77 5.59 6.74
C GLU A 19 -0.27 6.18 7.68
N ILE A 20 -1.07 5.34 8.33
CA ILE A 20 -2.13 5.77 9.25
C ILE A 20 -1.56 6.66 10.35
N ILE A 21 -0.41 6.27 10.90
CA ILE A 21 0.24 7.01 11.99
C ILE A 21 0.85 8.32 11.49
N GLY A 22 1.50 8.30 10.32
CA GLY A 22 2.38 9.38 9.92
C GLY A 22 1.84 10.34 8.86
N LEU A 23 1.01 9.89 7.92
CA LEU A 23 0.74 10.61 6.68
C LEU A 23 0.05 11.96 6.91
N VAL A 24 -1.09 11.97 7.61
CA VAL A 24 -1.87 13.19 7.84
C VAL A 24 -1.09 14.25 8.64
N PRO A 25 -0.44 13.93 9.78
CA PRO A 25 0.42 14.89 10.47
C PRO A 25 1.55 15.41 9.58
N TRP A 26 2.18 14.53 8.80
CA TRP A 26 3.28 14.91 7.93
C TRP A 26 2.84 15.88 6.84
N ILE A 27 1.68 15.67 6.21
CA ILE A 27 1.14 16.58 5.19
C ILE A 27 0.91 17.98 5.77
N ARG A 28 0.32 18.08 6.97
CA ARG A 28 0.08 19.36 7.66
C ARG A 28 1.40 20.10 7.99
N LEU A 29 2.44 19.37 8.37
CA LEU A 29 3.76 19.95 8.65
C LEU A 29 4.54 20.34 7.38
N ASN A 30 4.14 19.84 6.21
CA ASN A 30 4.86 20.01 4.94
C ASN A 30 4.03 20.71 3.85
N GLU A 31 2.95 21.42 4.21
CA GLU A 31 2.05 22.05 3.24
C GLU A 31 2.78 22.97 2.25
N THR A 32 3.73 23.79 2.73
CA THR A 32 4.49 24.72 1.87
C THR A 32 5.34 23.99 0.83
N LEU A 33 5.98 22.88 1.23
CA LEU A 33 6.76 22.02 0.35
C LEU A 33 5.86 21.35 -0.70
N LEU A 34 4.72 20.81 -0.25
CA LEU A 34 3.79 20.10 -1.12
C LEU A 34 3.10 21.06 -2.11
N ALA A 35 2.77 22.28 -1.70
CA ALA A 35 2.22 23.29 -2.60
C ALA A 35 3.15 23.60 -3.78
N GLN A 36 4.48 23.52 -3.57
CA GLN A 36 5.48 23.79 -4.61
C GLN A 36 5.78 22.56 -5.48
N LYS A 37 5.92 21.38 -4.86
CA LYS A 37 6.43 20.18 -5.55
C LYS A 37 5.38 19.13 -5.90
N ALA A 38 4.28 19.09 -5.16
CA ALA A 38 3.24 18.08 -5.30
C ALA A 38 1.84 18.65 -4.96
N PRO A 39 1.38 19.70 -5.66
CA PRO A 39 0.14 20.40 -5.32
C PRO A 39 -1.09 19.49 -5.42
N THR A 40 -1.06 18.48 -6.30
CA THR A 40 -2.11 17.47 -6.41
C THR A 40 -2.24 16.62 -5.15
N ILE A 41 -1.10 16.16 -4.58
CA ILE A 41 -1.10 15.36 -3.35
C ILE A 41 -1.65 16.20 -2.20
N LEU A 42 -1.22 17.46 -2.08
CA LEU A 42 -1.75 18.39 -1.09
C LEU A 42 -3.27 18.55 -1.25
N LYS A 43 -3.76 18.81 -2.47
CA LYS A 43 -5.19 19.01 -2.72
C LYS A 43 -6.04 17.81 -2.28
N ILE A 44 -5.58 16.59 -2.53
CA ILE A 44 -6.32 15.36 -2.19
C ILE A 44 -6.39 15.15 -0.66
N HIS A 45 -5.33 15.50 0.06
CA HIS A 45 -5.19 15.13 1.47
C HIS A 45 -5.36 16.30 2.47
N LYS A 46 -5.43 17.55 1.99
CA LYS A 46 -5.45 18.74 2.87
C LYS A 46 -6.57 18.73 3.89
N GLU A 47 -7.75 18.28 3.49
CA GLU A 47 -8.94 18.23 4.35
C GLU A 47 -9.15 16.86 5.01
N MET A 48 -8.20 15.93 4.80
CA MET A 48 -8.30 14.58 5.33
C MET A 48 -8.04 14.56 6.84
N ALA A 49 -8.95 13.91 7.57
CA ALA A 49 -8.79 13.57 8.97
C ALA A 49 -8.07 12.21 9.09
N THR A 50 -7.31 12.00 10.17
CA THR A 50 -6.59 10.74 10.40
C THR A 50 -7.56 9.57 10.52
N GLU A 51 -8.72 9.78 11.14
CA GLU A 51 -9.78 8.78 11.29
C GLU A 51 -10.40 8.42 9.93
N GLY A 52 -10.58 9.43 9.06
CA GLY A 52 -11.08 9.22 7.70
C GLY A 52 -10.09 8.44 6.84
N PHE A 53 -8.79 8.74 6.95
CA PHE A 53 -7.74 7.98 6.29
C PHE A 53 -7.68 6.53 6.80
N ALA A 54 -7.72 6.34 8.12
CA ALA A 54 -7.73 5.01 8.72
C ALA A 54 -8.96 4.19 8.31
N LEU A 55 -10.12 4.82 8.15
CA LEU A 55 -11.32 4.17 7.64
C LEU A 55 -11.14 3.70 6.19
N ALA A 56 -10.56 4.54 5.33
CA ALA A 56 -10.28 4.16 3.95
C ALA A 56 -9.33 2.96 3.85
N VAL A 57 -8.22 2.98 4.61
CA VAL A 57 -7.29 1.83 4.71
C VAL A 57 -8.00 0.59 5.24
N PHE A 58 -8.87 0.73 6.23
CA PHE A 58 -9.63 -0.38 6.79
C PHE A 58 -10.57 -1.01 5.74
N GLU A 59 -11.28 -0.20 4.96
CA GLU A 59 -12.14 -0.68 3.87
C GLU A 59 -11.35 -1.46 2.81
N GLU A 60 -10.19 -0.94 2.38
CA GLU A 60 -9.30 -1.63 1.45
C GLU A 60 -8.77 -2.95 2.04
N PHE A 61 -8.39 -2.95 3.32
CA PHE A 61 -7.92 -4.15 4.00
C PHE A 61 -9.00 -5.25 4.08
N ILE A 62 -10.25 -4.89 4.35
CA ILE A 62 -11.37 -5.84 4.34
C ILE A 62 -11.58 -6.44 2.94
N LEU A 63 -11.44 -5.65 1.88
CA LEU A 63 -11.51 -6.16 0.50
C LEU A 63 -10.36 -7.14 0.22
N VAL A 64 -9.12 -6.79 0.56
CA VAL A 64 -7.93 -7.64 0.39
C VAL A 64 -8.10 -8.95 1.16
N LEU A 65 -8.53 -8.90 2.41
CA LEU A 65 -8.80 -10.09 3.24
C LEU A 65 -9.90 -10.97 2.63
N SER A 66 -10.99 -10.36 2.17
CA SER A 66 -12.13 -11.09 1.59
C SER A 66 -11.72 -11.83 0.32
N ILE A 67 -11.00 -11.17 -0.59
CA ILE A 67 -10.50 -11.78 -1.82
C ILE A 67 -9.50 -12.89 -1.48
N THR A 68 -8.59 -12.65 -0.53
CA THR A 68 -7.62 -13.65 -0.05
C THR A 68 -8.31 -14.90 0.49
N PHE A 69 -9.30 -14.71 1.37
CA PHE A 69 -10.04 -15.80 1.99
C PHE A 69 -10.86 -16.59 0.96
N LEU A 70 -11.55 -15.90 0.05
CA LEU A 70 -12.33 -16.55 -1.00
C LEU A 70 -11.43 -17.31 -1.97
N ALA A 71 -10.29 -16.75 -2.38
CA ALA A 71 -9.30 -17.46 -3.20
C ALA A 71 -8.79 -18.73 -2.48
N TYR A 72 -8.52 -18.63 -1.18
CA TYR A 72 -8.09 -19.76 -0.36
C TYR A 72 -9.16 -20.87 -0.22
N VAL A 73 -10.42 -20.53 0.03
CA VAL A 73 -11.47 -21.55 0.24
C VAL A 73 -11.92 -22.19 -1.07
N THR A 74 -12.09 -21.39 -2.11
CA THR A 74 -12.66 -21.84 -3.38
C THR A 74 -11.63 -22.44 -4.34
N GLN A 75 -10.33 -22.15 -4.14
CA GLN A 75 -9.26 -22.52 -5.08
C GLN A 75 -9.57 -22.07 -6.52
N SER A 76 -10.29 -20.95 -6.66
CA SER A 76 -10.74 -20.44 -7.95
C SER A 76 -9.63 -19.68 -8.66
N ARG A 77 -9.26 -20.14 -9.86
CA ARG A 77 -8.25 -19.47 -10.69
C ARG A 77 -8.60 -18.01 -10.98
N ALA A 78 -9.88 -17.69 -11.16
CA ALA A 78 -10.31 -16.31 -11.39
C ALA A 78 -10.03 -15.42 -10.17
N LEU A 79 -10.32 -15.92 -8.95
CA LEU A 79 -10.05 -15.17 -7.72
C LEU A 79 -8.56 -15.05 -7.42
N GLU A 80 -7.76 -16.07 -7.75
CA GLU A 80 -6.29 -15.99 -7.66
C GLU A 80 -5.72 -14.91 -8.60
N LEU A 81 -6.25 -14.78 -9.82
CA LEU A 81 -5.79 -13.74 -10.76
C LEU A 81 -6.20 -12.33 -10.30
N VAL A 82 -7.40 -12.17 -9.74
CA VAL A 82 -7.83 -10.91 -9.13
C VAL A 82 -6.94 -10.57 -7.93
N TRP A 83 -6.67 -11.55 -7.07
CA TRP A 83 -5.75 -11.41 -5.94
C TRP A 83 -4.35 -11.01 -6.40
N LEU A 84 -3.80 -11.66 -7.44
CA LEU A 84 -2.48 -11.35 -7.98
C LEU A 84 -2.42 -9.93 -8.56
N GLY A 85 -3.48 -9.52 -9.28
CA GLY A 85 -3.60 -8.15 -9.77
C GLY A 85 -3.59 -7.12 -8.64
N GLY A 86 -4.31 -7.40 -7.55
CA GLY A 86 -4.29 -6.58 -6.34
C GLY A 86 -2.90 -6.53 -5.69
N PHE A 87 -2.20 -7.66 -5.61
CA PHE A 87 -0.87 -7.72 -5.00
C PHE A 87 0.18 -7.00 -5.85
N VAL A 88 0.07 -7.04 -7.18
CA VAL A 88 0.89 -6.23 -8.08
C VAL A 88 0.58 -4.73 -7.90
N ALA A 89 -0.70 -4.35 -7.79
CA ALA A 89 -1.07 -2.97 -7.52
C ALA A 89 -0.49 -2.47 -6.19
N PHE A 90 -0.51 -3.30 -5.15
CA PHE A 90 0.15 -3.01 -3.88
C PHE A 90 1.67 -2.85 -4.04
N ALA A 91 2.36 -3.72 -4.78
CA ALA A 91 3.79 -3.55 -5.02
C ALA A 91 4.12 -2.24 -5.76
N LEU A 92 3.25 -1.82 -6.70
CA LEU A 92 3.37 -0.52 -7.37
C LEU A 92 3.11 0.65 -6.40
N HIS A 93 2.14 0.53 -5.49
CA HIS A 93 1.89 1.51 -4.41
C HIS A 93 3.15 1.74 -3.56
N LEU A 94 3.85 0.68 -3.15
CA LEU A 94 5.12 0.81 -2.42
C LEU A 94 6.18 1.62 -3.21
N LEU A 95 6.28 1.36 -4.52
CA LEU A 95 7.18 2.11 -5.40
C LEU A 95 6.79 3.58 -5.53
N LEU A 96 5.50 3.90 -5.52
CA LEU A 96 5.03 5.28 -5.54
C LEU A 96 5.54 6.05 -4.32
N HIS A 97 5.50 5.46 -3.12
CA HIS A 97 6.06 6.10 -1.92
C HIS A 97 7.57 6.33 -2.01
N ILE A 98 8.30 5.34 -2.51
CA ILE A 98 9.75 5.50 -2.74
C ILE A 98 10.01 6.65 -3.72
N GLY A 99 9.27 6.68 -4.84
CA GLY A 99 9.37 7.75 -5.84
C GLY A 99 9.00 9.13 -5.29
N GLN A 100 7.93 9.22 -4.50
CA GLN A 100 7.51 10.44 -3.82
C GLN A 100 8.61 10.96 -2.88
N SER A 101 9.24 10.09 -2.10
CA SER A 101 10.35 10.49 -1.22
C SER A 101 11.54 11.05 -2.00
N ILE A 102 11.91 10.40 -3.11
CA ILE A 102 13.01 10.85 -3.99
C ILE A 102 12.67 12.21 -4.61
N LEU A 103 11.46 12.38 -5.13
CA LEU A 103 11.01 13.63 -5.74
C LEU A 103 11.01 14.80 -4.73
N LEU A 104 10.49 14.56 -3.53
CA LEU A 104 10.44 15.56 -2.48
C LEU A 104 11.81 15.81 -1.84
N ARG A 105 12.74 14.86 -2.00
CA ARG A 105 14.05 14.79 -1.34
C ARG A 105 13.90 14.84 0.18
N LYS A 106 12.88 14.15 0.68
CA LYS A 106 12.50 14.15 2.09
C LYS A 106 11.91 12.79 2.45
N TYR A 107 12.15 12.37 3.69
CA TYR A 107 11.43 11.23 4.25
C TYR A 107 9.92 11.52 4.26
N ILE A 108 9.15 10.56 3.77
CA ILE A 108 7.70 10.51 3.92
C ILE A 108 7.35 9.31 4.81
N PRO A 109 6.29 9.40 5.62
CA PRO A 109 5.64 8.22 6.17
C PRO A 109 5.36 7.22 5.05
N ALA A 110 5.44 5.93 5.36
CA ALA A 110 5.45 4.78 4.44
C ALA A 110 6.79 4.44 3.78
N LEU A 111 7.83 5.30 3.83
CA LEU A 111 9.06 5.02 3.10
C LEU A 111 9.82 3.81 3.64
N ILE A 112 9.94 3.67 4.96
CA ILE A 112 10.75 2.61 5.56
C ILE A 112 10.10 1.26 5.27
N THR A 113 8.80 1.14 5.53
CA THR A 113 8.06 -0.09 5.22
C THR A 113 8.01 -0.36 3.73
N SER A 114 7.92 0.65 2.85
CA SER A 114 8.03 0.43 1.39
C SER A 114 9.35 -0.17 0.97
N ILE A 115 10.48 0.32 1.50
CA ILE A 115 11.81 -0.22 1.17
C ILE A 115 11.95 -1.67 1.64
N LEU A 116 11.32 -2.04 2.75
CA LEU A 116 11.35 -3.40 3.29
C LEU A 116 10.38 -4.34 2.55
N CYS A 117 9.15 -3.89 2.32
CA CYS A 117 8.07 -4.69 1.73
C CYS A 117 8.27 -4.88 0.23
N PHE A 118 8.77 -3.88 -0.51
CA PHE A 118 8.83 -3.95 -1.97
C PHE A 118 9.70 -5.10 -2.51
N PRO A 119 10.96 -5.30 -2.05
CA PRO A 119 11.79 -6.40 -2.52
C PRO A 119 11.16 -7.77 -2.25
N PHE A 120 10.51 -7.90 -1.08
CA PHE A 120 9.84 -9.13 -0.69
C PHE A 120 8.58 -9.39 -1.54
N SER A 121 7.73 -8.38 -1.74
CA SER A 121 6.58 -8.46 -2.65
C SER A 121 6.99 -8.78 -4.08
N ALA A 122 8.05 -8.14 -4.60
CA ALA A 122 8.56 -8.40 -5.94
C ALA A 122 9.05 -9.85 -6.09
N TYR A 123 9.79 -10.36 -5.10
CA TYR A 123 10.22 -11.76 -5.07
C TYR A 123 9.00 -12.72 -5.11
N LEU A 124 8.01 -12.51 -4.24
CA LEU A 124 6.81 -13.35 -4.20
C LEU A 124 6.04 -13.32 -5.52
N ILE A 125 5.89 -12.16 -6.14
CA ILE A 125 5.23 -12.03 -7.45
C ILE A 125 5.97 -12.83 -8.51
N THR A 126 7.31 -12.71 -8.58
CA THR A 126 8.10 -13.47 -9.56
C THR A 126 7.99 -14.97 -9.36
N ASP A 127 8.03 -15.43 -8.10
CA ASP A 127 7.92 -16.84 -7.76
C ASP A 127 6.54 -17.42 -8.14
N ILE A 128 5.45 -16.68 -7.85
CA ILE A 128 4.09 -17.07 -8.23
C ILE A 128 3.90 -17.16 -9.75
N VAL A 129 4.54 -16.29 -10.52
CA VAL A 129 4.43 -16.29 -12.00
C VAL A 129 5.18 -17.47 -12.63
N HIS A 130 6.20 -17.99 -11.95
CA HIS A 130 6.96 -19.16 -12.40
C HIS A 130 6.39 -20.51 -11.93
N LEU A 131 5.39 -20.49 -11.05
CA LEU A 131 4.65 -21.63 -10.50
C LEU A 131 3.51 -22.08 -11.43
#